data_AF-A0A2T5U0T0-F1
#
_entry.id   AF-A0A2T5U0T0-F1
#
_cell.length_a   1.000
_cell.length_b   1.000
_cell.length_c   1.000
_cell.angle_alpha   90.00
_cell.angle_beta   90.00
_cell.angle_gamma   90.00
#
_symmetry.space_group_name_H-M   'P 1'
#
loop_
_entity.id
_entity.type
_entity.pdbx_description
1 polymer ?
#
loop_
_entity_poly.entity_id
_entity_poly.type
_entity_poly.pdbx_seq_one_letter_code
_entity_poly.pdbx_strand_id
1 'polypeptide(L)' 'MPERREALTNLSSSLQQAVPALQALTQPGDEHLPFAMRHLLDAIDRVDVEATGDLDRRARS' A
#
# COMPACT_ATOMS: atom_id res chain seq x y z
N MET A 1 16.88 -13.37 -9.39
CA MET A 1 15.42 -13.18 -9.54
C MET A 1 15.07 -11.70 -9.45
N PRO A 2 15.25 -10.93 -10.54
CA PRO A 2 14.99 -9.49 -10.57
C PRO A 2 13.54 -9.13 -10.23
N GLU A 3 12.59 -9.99 -10.59
CA GLU A 3 11.14 -9.83 -10.36
C GLU A 3 10.78 -9.78 -8.87
N ARG A 4 11.39 -10.64 -8.04
CA ARG A 4 11.15 -10.62 -6.58
C ARG A 4 11.65 -9.31 -5.94
N ARG A 5 12.80 -8.81 -6.41
CA ARG A 5 13.36 -7.56 -5.88
C ARG A 5 12.45 -6.38 -6.24
N GLU A 6 11.98 -6.33 -7.49
CA GLU A 6 11.06 -5.30 -7.97
C GLU A 6 9.71 -5.33 -7.23
N ALA A 7 9.12 -6.52 -7.03
CA ALA A 7 7.90 -6.67 -6.24
C ALA A 7 8.05 -6.17 -4.80
N LEU A 8 9.18 -6.50 -4.14
CA LEU A 8 9.47 -6.01 -2.79
C LEU A 8 9.71 -4.49 -2.75
N THR A 9 10.32 -3.92 -3.78
CA THR A 9 10.50 -2.47 -3.90
C THR A 9 9.17 -1.75 -4.07
N ASN A 10 8.27 -2.28 -4.89
CA ASN A 10 6.93 -1.72 -5.10
C ASN A 10 6.11 -1.77 -3.81
N LEU A 11 6.06 -2.94 -3.16
CA LEU A 11 5.44 -3.13 -1.83
C LEU A 11 5.98 -2.14 -0.79
N SER A 12 7.30 -1.98 -0.73
CA SER A 12 7.93 -1.02 0.19
C SER A 12 7.51 0.43 -0.10
N SER A 13 7.35 0.79 -1.37
CA SER A 13 6.92 2.14 -1.75
C SER A 13 5.45 2.39 -1.40
N SER A 14 4.58 1.42 -1.69
CA SER A 14 3.15 1.47 -1.33
C SER A 14 2.95 1.59 0.18
N LEU A 15 3.71 0.84 0.98
CA LEU A 15 3.69 0.94 2.44
C LEU A 15 4.16 2.31 2.95
N GLN A 16 5.19 2.91 2.34
CA GLN A 16 5.64 4.25 2.70
C GLN A 16 4.58 5.32 2.42
N GLN A 17 3.78 5.15 1.35
CA GLN A 17 2.68 6.07 1.03
C GLN A 17 1.52 6.00 2.02
N ALA A 18 1.38 4.90 2.78
CA ALA A 18 0.35 4.77 3.82
C ALA A 18 0.70 5.51 5.12
N VAL A 19 1.98 5.83 5.36
CA VAL A 19 2.45 6.44 6.63
C VAL A 19 1.77 7.78 6.94
N PRO A 20 1.62 8.73 6.00
CA PRO A 20 0.95 10.00 6.28
C PRO A 20 -0.53 9.82 6.63
N ALA A 21 -1.22 8.86 6.00
CA ALA A 21 -2.60 8.52 6.31
C ALA A 21 -2.73 7.99 7.74
N LEU A 22 -1.85 7.07 8.15
CA LEU A 22 -1.79 6.57 9.52
C LEU A 22 -1.50 7.68 10.53
N GLN A 23 -0.57 8.58 10.21
CA GLN A 23 -0.26 9.74 11.07
C GLN A 23 -1.46 10.69 11.22
N ALA A 24 -2.21 10.92 10.14
CA ALA A 24 -3.42 11.73 10.20
C ALA A 24 -4.50 11.13 11.12
N LEU A 25 -4.62 9.80 11.19
CA LEU A 25 -5.53 9.12 12.12
C LEU A 25 -5.13 9.27 13.60
N THR A 26 -3.88 9.63 13.88
CA THR A 26 -3.40 9.85 15.26
C THR A 26 -3.61 11.28 15.75
N GLN A 27 -3.99 12.21 14.87
CA GLN A 27 -4.23 13.59 15.27
C GLN A 27 -5.57 13.72 16.00
N PRO A 28 -5.64 14.49 17.10
CA PRO A 28 -6.88 14.76 17.80
C PRO A 28 -7.77 15.68 16.94
N GLY A 29 -8.70 15.09 16.19
CA GLY A 29 -9.67 15.81 15.37
C GLY A 29 -10.20 14.96 14.22
N ASP A 30 -11.53 14.85 14.12
CA ASP A 30 -12.19 14.01 13.09
C ASP A 30 -12.25 14.66 11.70
N GLU A 31 -11.85 15.93 11.59
CA GLU A 31 -11.91 16.72 10.36
C GLU A 31 -11.11 16.12 9.18
N HIS A 32 -10.05 15.38 9.49
CA HIS A 32 -9.22 14.70 8.50
C HIS A 32 -9.43 13.17 8.46
N LEU A 33 -10.23 12.62 9.38
CA LEU A 33 -10.45 11.18 9.52
C LEU A 33 -11.03 10.53 8.25
N PRO A 34 -12.05 11.09 7.56
CA PRO A 34 -12.58 10.47 6.34
C PRO A 34 -11.56 10.45 5.20
N PHE A 35 -10.76 11.51 5.08
CA PHE A 35 -9.74 11.64 4.04
C PHE A 35 -8.56 10.70 4.32
N ALA A 36 -8.06 10.69 5.55
CA ALA A 36 -7.04 9.76 6.01
C ALA A 36 -7.48 8.31 5.82
N MET A 37 -8.75 7.99 6.12
CA MET A 37 -9.25 6.63 5.94
C MET A 37 -9.32 6.20 4.49
N ARG A 38 -9.78 7.09 3.61
CA ARG A 38 -9.78 6.82 2.17
C ARG A 38 -8.37 6.59 1.63
N HIS A 39 -7.41 7.43 2.04
CA HIS A 39 -6.01 7.24 1.66
C HIS A 39 -5.42 5.92 2.16
N LEU A 40 -5.82 5.47 3.35
CA LEU A 40 -5.39 4.18 3.88
C LEU A 40 -5.96 3.02 3.05
N LEU A 41 -7.24 3.08 2.71
CA LEU A 41 -7.89 2.06 1.88
C LEU A 41 -7.25 1.99 0.49
N ASP A 42 -7.01 3.13 -0.16
CA ASP A 42 -6.34 3.19 -1.47
C ASP A 42 -4.91 2.60 -1.41
N ALA A 43 -4.20 2.80 -0.28
CA ALA A 43 -2.88 2.24 -0.07
C ALA A 43 -2.91 0.72 0.15
N ILE A 44 -3.93 0.21 0.86
CA ILE A 44 -4.15 -1.23 1.05
C ILE A 44 -4.45 -1.89 -0.29
N ASP A 45 -5.35 -1.32 -1.10
CA ASP A 45 -5.68 -1.85 -2.42
C ASP A 45 -4.45 -1.93 -3.33
N ARG A 46 -3.57 -0.91 -3.29
CA ARG A 46 -2.29 -0.94 -4.03
C ARG A 46 -1.38 -2.07 -3.57
N VAL A 47 -1.22 -2.24 -2.26
CA VAL A 47 -0.42 -3.33 -1.69
C VAL A 47 -0.96 -4.69 -2.12
N ASP A 48 -2.28 -4.86 -2.11
CA ASP A 48 -2.93 -6.13 -2.48
C ASP A 48 -2.76 -6.45 -3.97
N VAL A 49 -2.90 -5.43 -4.84
CA VAL A 49 -2.64 -5.55 -6.29
C VAL A 49 -1.18 -5.90 -6.57
N GLU A 50 -0.23 -5.26 -5.89
CA GLU A 50 1.20 -5.53 -6.06
C GLU A 50 1.59 -6.92 -5.57
N ALA A 51 1.05 -7.35 -4.44
CA ALA A 51 1.26 -8.69 -3.89
C ALA A 51 0.66 -9.78 -4.79
N THR A 52 -0.57 -9.58 -5.29
CA THR A 52 -1.29 -10.55 -6.14
C THR A 52 -0.72 -10.60 -7.55
N GLY A 53 -0.31 -9.46 -8.11
CA GLY A 53 0.35 -9.40 -9.42
C GLY A 53 1.70 -10.14 -9.45
N ASP A 54 2.44 -10.16 -8.34
CA ASP A 54 3.66 -10.97 -8.19
C ASP A 54 3.35 -12.47 -8.12
N LEU A 55 2.23 -12.87 -7.50
CA LEU A 55 1.78 -14.26 -7.43
C LEU A 55 1.28 -14.78 -8.80
N ASP A 56 0.48 -14.00 -9.51
CA ASP A 56 -0.04 -14.36 -10.84
C ASP A 56 1.07 -14.50 -11.88
N ARG A 57 2.11 -13.66 -11.81
CA ARG A 57 3.28 -13.76 -12.70
C ARG A 57 4.05 -15.06 -12.46
N ARG A 58 4.21 -15.49 -11.21
CA ARG A 58 4.83 -16.78 -10.85
C ARG A 58 4.00 -17.99 -11.25
N ALA A 59 2.67 -17.88 -11.25
CA ALA A 59 1.79 -18.98 -11.67
C ALA A 59 1.81 -19.23 -13.19
N ARG A 60 2.31 -18.28 -13.99
CA ARG A 60 2.39 -18.35 -15.46
C ARG A 60 3.79 -18.66 -16.02
N SER A 61 4.81 -18.69 -15.17
CA SER A 61 6.22 -18.98 -15.51
C SER A 61 6.60 -20.42 -15.18
#